data_AF-A0A4Q3WJ04-F1
#
_entry.id   AF-A0A4Q3WJ04-F1
#
_cell.length_a   1.000
_cell.length_b   1.000
_cell.length_c   1.000
_cell.angle_alpha   90.00
_cell.angle_beta   90.00
_cell.angle_gamma   90.00
#
_symmetry.space_group_name_H-M   'P 1'
#
loop_
_entity.id
_entity.type
_entity.pdbx_description
1 polymer ?
#
loop_
_entity_poly.entity_id
_entity_poly.type
_entity_poly.pdbx_seq_one_letter_code
_entity_poly.pdbx_strand_id
1 'polypeptide(L)'
;MLYPFRSTVACSFFLATVTLILSQSVLPVRAQTTAPDTLAKGFTSPPSTLRPRCYWYWMDGKVTKEGITKDLEGMARVGIGEAYIGIIGGQAGDTGPGGVRTLSEEWWLLVEHAVREAGRVGVDIGLFNSPGWSQSGGPWIKPQQTMRHVRSNEIRVKGPQHIETTLAAPNGAVQDIATLAFPAPAADSDSIGNHAPKFSGGAGLERLFDGDRNTKGAIPGGR
;
A
#
# COMPACT_ATOMS: atom_id res chain seq x y z
N MET A 1 50.59 -38.74 69.47
CA MET A 1 51.75 -38.50 70.37
C MET A 1 51.53 -37.14 71.02
N LEU A 2 51.46 -37.12 72.36
CA LEU A 2 51.48 -35.98 73.29
C LEU A 2 50.29 -34.98 73.34
N TYR A 3 49.57 -35.09 74.46
CA TYR A 3 48.70 -34.12 75.17
C TYR A 3 49.45 -32.81 75.55
N PRO A 4 48.83 -31.80 76.22
CA PRO A 4 47.56 -31.09 75.99
C PRO A 4 47.71 -29.56 76.19
N PHE A 5 46.64 -28.76 76.07
CA PHE A 5 46.55 -27.52 76.84
C PHE A 5 45.13 -27.29 77.36
N ARG A 6 45.05 -26.97 78.66
CA ARG A 6 43.84 -26.72 79.44
C ARG A 6 43.46 -25.24 79.36
N SER A 7 42.18 -25.03 79.66
CA SER A 7 41.65 -24.02 80.60
C SER A 7 40.95 -22.79 80.01
N THR A 8 39.64 -22.75 80.31
CA THR A 8 38.82 -21.64 80.88
C THR A 8 38.99 -20.23 80.28
N VAL A 9 37.95 -19.49 79.89
CA VAL A 9 36.84 -18.99 80.72
C VAL A 9 35.74 -18.48 79.78
N ALA A 10 34.50 -18.92 80.07
CA ALA A 10 33.23 -18.19 80.15
C ALA A 10 33.01 -16.93 79.26
N CYS A 11 31.95 -16.94 78.44
CA CYS A 11 30.64 -16.38 78.79
C CYS A 11 30.65 -14.84 78.84
N SER A 12 29.92 -14.24 77.89
CA SER A 12 29.25 -12.92 77.93
C SER A 12 29.50 -12.07 76.68
N PHE A 13 28.98 -12.46 75.51
CA PHE A 13 28.75 -11.49 74.41
C PHE A 13 27.56 -11.91 73.52
N PHE A 14 26.48 -12.39 74.15
CA PHE A 14 25.26 -12.78 73.45
C PHE A 14 24.13 -11.79 73.79
N LEU A 15 24.31 -10.48 73.55
CA LEU A 15 23.18 -9.53 73.62
C LEU A 15 23.42 -8.14 72.97
N ALA A 16 24.34 -8.01 72.00
CA ALA A 16 24.67 -6.69 71.42
C ALA A 16 24.71 -6.66 69.87
N THR A 17 24.02 -7.59 69.20
CA THR A 17 23.98 -7.65 67.72
C THR A 17 22.56 -7.73 67.14
N VAL A 18 21.55 -7.20 67.86
CA VAL A 18 20.16 -7.12 67.35
C VAL A 18 19.66 -5.67 67.24
N THR A 19 20.42 -4.66 67.69
CA THR A 19 19.98 -3.25 67.71
C THR A 19 20.78 -2.33 66.77
N LEU A 20 21.36 -2.86 65.68
CA LEU A 20 22.09 -2.05 64.69
C LEU A 20 21.81 -2.47 63.23
N ILE A 21 20.59 -2.94 62.93
CA ILE A 21 20.10 -3.12 61.54
C ILE A 21 18.67 -2.59 61.39
N LEU A 22 18.35 -1.47 62.05
CA LEU A 22 17.03 -0.82 61.91
C LEU A 22 17.12 0.67 61.56
N SER A 23 18.31 1.22 61.29
CA SER A 23 18.47 2.67 61.04
C SER A 23 19.04 3.05 59.66
N GLN A 24 19.10 2.13 58.70
CA GLN A 24 19.38 2.43 57.29
C GLN A 24 18.48 1.46 56.48
N SER A 25 17.42 1.85 55.81
CA SER A 25 17.31 2.94 54.84
C SER A 25 15.82 3.23 54.63
N VAL A 26 15.28 4.26 55.25
CA VAL A 26 14.04 4.85 54.72
C VAL A 26 14.48 5.72 53.57
N LEU A 27 14.69 5.12 52.40
CA LEU A 27 14.75 5.89 51.17
C LEU A 27 13.44 6.67 51.14
N PRO A 28 13.44 8.01 50.99
CA PRO A 28 12.21 8.69 50.67
C PRO A 28 11.72 8.02 49.40
N VAL A 29 10.53 7.40 49.46
CA VAL A 29 9.78 7.06 48.24
C VAL A 29 9.57 8.40 47.59
N ARG A 30 10.47 8.74 46.67
CA ARG A 30 10.30 9.85 45.77
C ARG A 30 9.07 9.43 44.99
N ALA A 31 7.92 10.01 45.34
CA ALA A 31 6.76 9.91 44.50
C ALA A 31 7.28 10.24 43.10
N GLN A 32 7.27 9.26 42.21
CA GLN A 32 7.43 9.55 40.79
C GLN A 32 6.27 10.50 40.55
N THR A 33 6.57 11.80 40.46
CA THR A 33 5.68 12.74 39.81
C THR A 33 5.34 12.07 38.50
N THR A 34 4.12 11.55 38.41
CA THR A 34 3.57 10.95 37.20
C THR A 34 3.90 11.98 36.15
N ALA A 35 4.82 11.64 35.24
CA ALA A 35 5.14 12.52 34.13
C ALA A 35 3.79 12.97 33.56
N PRO A 36 3.57 14.28 33.35
CA PRO A 36 2.28 14.78 32.88
C PRO A 36 1.86 13.87 31.73
N ASP A 37 0.70 13.21 31.91
CA ASP A 37 0.31 12.07 31.09
C ASP A 37 0.40 12.50 29.63
N THR A 38 1.49 12.11 28.99
CA THR A 38 1.92 12.69 27.71
C THR A 38 0.91 12.32 26.63
N LEU A 39 0.25 11.18 26.82
CA LEU A 39 -0.88 10.73 26.02
C LEU A 39 -2.10 11.61 26.25
N ALA A 40 -2.49 11.88 27.51
CA ALA A 40 -3.62 12.76 27.80
C ALA A 40 -3.41 14.17 27.21
N LYS A 41 -2.20 14.74 27.35
CA LYS A 41 -1.86 16.05 26.77
C LYS A 41 -1.94 16.01 25.23
N GLY A 42 -1.35 14.99 24.60
CA GLY A 42 -1.40 14.81 23.15
C GLY A 42 -2.82 14.54 22.62
N PHE A 43 -3.69 13.94 23.42
CA PHE A 43 -5.09 13.73 23.08
C PHE A 43 -5.90 15.04 23.11
N THR A 44 -5.69 15.87 24.14
CA THR A 44 -6.36 17.18 24.26
C THR A 44 -5.81 18.24 23.30
N SER A 45 -4.57 18.08 22.82
CA SER A 45 -3.89 19.02 21.93
C SER A 45 -2.97 18.26 20.97
N PRO A 46 -3.54 17.57 19.97
CA PRO A 46 -2.77 16.77 19.04
C PRO A 46 -1.84 17.68 18.20
N PRO A 47 -0.60 17.23 17.93
CA PRO A 47 0.29 17.96 17.03
C PRO A 47 -0.29 18.03 15.62
N SER A 48 0.08 19.06 14.86
CA SER A 48 -0.38 19.29 13.49
C SER A 48 -0.07 18.12 12.53
N THR A 49 0.97 17.33 12.82
CA THR A 49 1.34 16.13 12.06
C THR A 49 0.29 15.02 12.08
N LEU A 50 -0.68 15.09 13.01
CA LEU A 50 -1.79 14.13 13.11
C LEU A 50 -3.09 14.66 12.48
N ARG A 51 -3.07 15.85 11.87
CA ARG A 51 -4.25 16.36 11.16
C ARG A 51 -4.64 15.40 10.03
N PRO A 52 -5.94 15.14 9.85
CA PRO A 52 -6.41 14.29 8.77
C PRO A 52 -6.08 14.90 7.40
N ARG A 53 -6.06 14.03 6.40
CA ARG A 53 -5.81 14.39 4.99
C ARG A 53 -7.05 14.09 4.17
N CYS A 54 -7.21 14.76 3.03
CA CYS A 54 -8.34 14.50 2.14
C CYS A 54 -7.91 14.36 0.68
N TYR A 55 -8.73 13.63 -0.08
CA TYR A 55 -8.71 13.76 -1.53
C TYR A 55 -9.46 15.02 -1.93
N TRP A 56 -8.85 15.78 -2.81
CA TRP A 56 -9.43 16.99 -3.37
C TRP A 56 -9.43 16.85 -4.89
N TYR A 57 -10.57 16.38 -5.41
CA TYR A 57 -10.72 16.07 -6.81
C TYR A 57 -11.15 17.30 -7.59
N TRP A 58 -10.36 17.65 -8.60
CA TRP A 58 -10.71 18.66 -9.58
C TRP A 58 -11.47 17.98 -10.72
N MET A 59 -12.75 18.29 -10.81
CA MET A 59 -13.70 17.62 -11.70
C MET A 59 -13.73 18.29 -13.07
N ASP A 60 -13.48 17.54 -14.15
CA ASP A 60 -13.53 18.01 -15.55
C ASP A 60 -12.74 19.30 -15.82
N GLY A 61 -11.67 19.57 -15.07
CA GLY A 61 -10.94 20.84 -15.16
C GLY A 61 -11.73 22.08 -14.73
N LYS A 62 -12.91 21.93 -14.12
CA LYS A 62 -13.75 23.03 -13.62
C LYS A 62 -13.22 23.53 -12.28
N VAL A 63 -12.13 24.27 -12.35
CA VAL A 63 -11.40 24.79 -11.19
C VAL A 63 -11.04 26.26 -11.43
N THR A 64 -11.17 27.08 -10.38
CA THR A 64 -10.83 28.51 -10.42
C THR A 64 -9.95 28.88 -9.23
N LYS A 65 -9.22 30.00 -9.34
CA LYS A 65 -8.37 30.51 -8.24
C LYS A 65 -9.19 30.84 -7.00
N GLU A 66 -10.36 31.43 -7.18
CA GLU A 66 -11.26 31.81 -6.09
C GLU A 66 -11.82 30.57 -5.38
N GLY A 67 -12.15 29.51 -6.14
CA GLY A 67 -12.59 28.23 -5.57
C GLY A 67 -11.48 27.58 -4.76
N ILE A 68 -10.27 27.52 -5.33
CA ILE A 68 -9.06 27.00 -4.65
C ILE A 68 -8.83 27.71 -3.30
N THR A 69 -8.83 29.04 -3.29
CA THR A 69 -8.65 29.81 -2.05
C THR A 69 -9.69 29.47 -1.01
N LYS A 70 -10.99 29.45 -1.40
CA LYS A 70 -12.09 29.16 -0.46
C LYS A 70 -12.05 27.73 0.08
N ASP A 71 -11.71 26.76 -0.76
CA ASP A 71 -11.57 25.37 -0.37
C ASP A 71 -10.45 25.21 0.67
N LEU A 72 -9.29 25.81 0.43
CA LEU A 72 -8.14 25.72 1.33
C LEU A 72 -8.38 26.46 2.66
N GLU A 73 -9.01 27.63 2.63
CA GLU A 73 -9.46 28.31 3.85
C GLU A 73 -10.48 27.48 4.64
N GLY A 74 -11.37 26.78 3.92
CA GLY A 74 -12.30 25.81 4.51
C GLY A 74 -11.59 24.66 5.20
N MET A 75 -10.63 24.04 4.51
CA MET A 75 -9.80 22.95 5.00
C MET A 75 -9.03 23.35 6.26
N ALA A 76 -8.34 24.50 6.23
CA ALA A 76 -7.61 25.02 7.37
C ALA A 76 -8.52 25.27 8.57
N ARG A 77 -9.70 25.87 8.34
CA ARG A 77 -10.68 26.18 9.40
C ARG A 77 -11.18 24.92 10.12
N VAL A 78 -11.35 23.80 9.41
CA VAL A 78 -11.83 22.53 9.98
C VAL A 78 -10.71 21.59 10.40
N GLY A 79 -9.45 22.00 10.25
CA GLY A 79 -8.28 21.25 10.74
C GLY A 79 -7.77 20.15 9.81
N ILE A 80 -8.06 20.21 8.50
CA ILE A 80 -7.36 19.36 7.50
C ILE A 80 -5.90 19.79 7.42
N GLY A 81 -4.99 18.82 7.39
CA GLY A 81 -3.54 19.05 7.31
C GLY A 81 -2.98 18.98 5.91
N GLU A 82 -3.55 18.15 5.03
CA GLU A 82 -3.04 17.94 3.67
C GLU A 82 -4.18 17.60 2.70
N ALA A 83 -4.11 18.16 1.49
CA ALA A 83 -5.05 17.87 0.41
C ALA A 83 -4.32 17.28 -0.81
N TYR A 84 -4.82 16.16 -1.31
CA TYR A 84 -4.29 15.48 -2.50
C TYR A 84 -5.09 15.86 -3.74
N ILE A 85 -4.47 16.62 -4.65
CA ILE A 85 -5.07 17.02 -5.92
C ILE A 85 -5.14 15.81 -6.86
N GLY A 86 -6.36 15.33 -7.12
CA GLY A 86 -6.66 14.32 -8.14
C GLY A 86 -7.39 14.95 -9.34
N ILE A 87 -7.05 14.52 -10.55
CA ILE A 87 -7.69 15.01 -11.79
C ILE A 87 -8.74 13.99 -12.22
N ILE A 88 -10.03 14.32 -12.08
CA ILE A 88 -11.12 13.37 -12.35
C ILE A 88 -12.03 13.92 -13.43
N GLY A 89 -12.15 13.21 -14.54
CA GLY A 89 -12.86 13.74 -15.71
C GLY A 89 -12.00 14.72 -16.49
N GLY A 90 -12.18 14.75 -17.81
CA GLY A 90 -11.42 15.60 -18.73
C GLY A 90 -9.92 15.31 -18.90
N GLN A 91 -9.37 14.29 -18.22
CA GLN A 91 -7.97 13.88 -18.35
C GLN A 91 -7.56 13.43 -19.76
N ALA A 92 -8.53 13.06 -20.61
CA ALA A 92 -8.31 12.72 -22.02
C ALA A 92 -8.27 13.95 -22.95
N GLY A 93 -8.44 15.16 -22.41
CA GLY A 93 -8.35 16.43 -23.11
C GLY A 93 -9.67 17.15 -23.33
N ASP A 94 -10.81 16.46 -23.22
CA ASP A 94 -12.14 17.10 -23.27
C ASP A 94 -12.65 17.43 -21.87
N THR A 95 -12.50 18.69 -21.48
CA THR A 95 -12.97 19.23 -20.21
C THR A 95 -14.37 19.87 -20.30
N GLY A 96 -15.00 19.82 -21.47
CA GLY A 96 -16.23 20.55 -21.77
C GLY A 96 -16.07 22.07 -21.66
N PRO A 97 -17.18 22.82 -21.83
CA PRO A 97 -17.15 24.28 -21.77
C PRO A 97 -16.65 24.82 -20.42
N GLY A 98 -15.67 25.71 -20.46
CA GLY A 98 -15.14 26.40 -19.28
C GLY A 98 -14.23 25.55 -18.38
N GLY A 99 -13.90 24.31 -18.77
CA GLY A 99 -12.95 23.49 -18.04
C GLY A 99 -11.52 23.69 -18.55
N VAL A 100 -10.57 23.78 -17.62
CA VAL A 100 -9.14 23.96 -17.92
C VAL A 100 -8.50 22.62 -18.25
N ARG A 101 -7.91 22.52 -19.45
CA ARG A 101 -7.26 21.29 -19.92
C ARG A 101 -6.10 20.90 -19.00
N THR A 102 -6.09 19.66 -18.52
CA THR A 102 -5.02 19.10 -17.69
C THR A 102 -3.65 19.23 -18.36
N LEU A 103 -2.62 19.58 -17.57
CA LEU A 103 -1.23 19.78 -18.02
C LEU A 103 -1.01 20.94 -19.01
N SER A 104 -2.03 21.77 -19.25
CA SER A 104 -1.85 23.06 -19.93
C SER A 104 -1.16 24.07 -19.01
N GLU A 105 -0.65 25.16 -19.59
CA GLU A 105 -0.07 26.27 -18.82
C GLU A 105 -1.06 26.85 -17.80
N GLU A 106 -2.32 27.04 -18.21
CA GLU A 106 -3.37 27.54 -17.33
C GLU A 106 -3.62 26.59 -16.14
N TRP A 107 -3.59 25.28 -16.37
CA TRP A 107 -3.70 24.30 -15.29
C TRP A 107 -2.52 24.38 -14.31
N TRP A 108 -1.29 24.55 -14.81
CA TRP A 108 -0.12 24.72 -13.95
C TRP A 108 -0.18 25.99 -13.10
N LEU A 109 -0.72 27.09 -13.64
CA LEU A 109 -0.97 28.32 -12.88
C LEU A 109 -1.99 28.12 -11.75
N LEU A 110 -2.98 27.24 -11.93
CA LEU A 110 -3.91 26.87 -10.87
C LEU A 110 -3.25 26.02 -9.79
N VAL A 111 -2.39 25.07 -10.18
CA VAL A 111 -1.60 24.26 -9.23
C VAL A 111 -0.66 25.16 -8.42
N GLU A 112 0.04 26.08 -9.08
CA GLU A 112 0.90 27.08 -8.41
C GLU A 112 0.10 27.91 -7.40
N HIS A 113 -1.10 28.38 -7.79
CA HIS A 113 -2.00 29.12 -6.91
C HIS A 113 -2.40 28.28 -5.70
N ALA A 114 -2.78 27.01 -5.90
CA ALA A 114 -3.12 26.09 -4.82
C ALA A 114 -1.97 25.89 -3.84
N VAL A 115 -0.74 25.65 -4.33
CA VAL A 115 0.45 25.48 -3.48
C VAL A 115 0.74 26.74 -2.67
N ARG A 116 0.63 27.92 -3.27
CA ARG A 116 0.83 29.20 -2.57
C ARG A 116 -0.22 29.44 -1.49
N GLU A 117 -1.48 29.24 -1.81
CA GLU A 117 -2.59 29.44 -0.87
C GLU A 117 -2.54 28.42 0.27
N ALA A 118 -2.21 27.17 -0.03
CA ALA A 118 -2.10 26.13 0.98
C ALA A 118 -0.96 26.44 1.96
N GLY A 119 0.20 26.89 1.45
CA GLY A 119 1.29 27.41 2.29
C GLY A 119 0.89 28.61 3.15
N ARG A 120 0.05 29.52 2.62
CA ARG A 120 -0.48 30.67 3.38
C ARG A 120 -1.36 30.24 4.55
N VAL A 121 -2.20 29.22 4.37
CA VAL A 121 -3.16 28.77 5.39
C VAL A 121 -2.69 27.59 6.24
N GLY A 122 -1.50 27.03 5.96
CA GLY A 122 -0.91 25.92 6.70
C GLY A 122 -1.54 24.56 6.38
N VAL A 123 -1.89 24.35 5.12
CA VAL A 123 -2.33 23.07 4.54
C VAL A 123 -1.26 22.60 3.55
N ASP A 124 -0.87 21.33 3.63
CA ASP A 124 0.07 20.73 2.68
C ASP A 124 -0.66 20.29 1.39
N ILE A 125 0.06 20.25 0.27
CA ILE A 125 -0.48 19.80 -1.03
C ILE A 125 0.28 18.58 -1.51
N GLY A 126 -0.47 17.51 -1.79
CA GLY A 126 0.02 16.35 -2.52
C GLY A 126 -0.60 16.27 -3.92
N LEU A 127 0.09 15.60 -4.85
CA LEU A 127 -0.43 15.29 -6.18
C LEU A 127 -0.37 13.78 -6.41
N PHE A 128 -1.35 13.25 -7.13
CA PHE A 128 -1.22 11.91 -7.70
C PHE A 128 -0.10 11.92 -8.75
N ASN A 129 0.59 10.79 -8.89
CA ASN A 129 1.75 10.63 -9.78
C ASN A 129 1.39 10.68 -11.28
N SER A 130 0.12 10.63 -11.64
CA SER A 130 -0.39 10.81 -13.00
C SER A 130 -1.80 11.40 -12.99
N PRO A 131 -2.29 11.98 -14.10
CA PRO A 131 -3.70 12.35 -14.25
C PRO A 131 -4.63 11.17 -13.92
N GLY A 132 -5.76 11.46 -13.27
CA GLY A 132 -6.63 10.43 -12.69
C GLY A 132 -6.41 10.26 -11.17
N TRP A 133 -6.82 9.09 -10.70
CA TRP A 133 -6.66 8.61 -9.31
C TRP A 133 -5.77 7.36 -9.24
N SER A 134 -5.53 6.72 -10.38
CA SER A 134 -4.74 5.51 -10.54
C SER A 134 -4.38 5.33 -12.03
N GLN A 135 -3.21 4.83 -12.43
CA GLN A 135 -2.08 4.42 -11.58
C GLN A 135 -0.76 5.07 -11.99
N SER A 136 -0.34 4.95 -13.25
CA SER A 136 0.94 5.48 -13.75
C SER A 136 0.89 5.58 -15.27
N GLY A 137 -0.02 6.40 -15.78
CA GLY A 137 -0.28 6.52 -17.21
C GLY A 137 -0.20 7.96 -17.70
N GLY A 138 0.10 8.13 -18.99
CA GLY A 138 0.07 9.44 -19.63
C GLY A 138 0.33 9.36 -21.12
N PRO A 139 -0.04 10.40 -21.89
CA PRO A 139 0.13 10.42 -23.35
C PRO A 139 1.60 10.35 -23.81
N TRP A 140 2.56 10.55 -22.91
CA TRP A 140 3.99 10.40 -23.17
C TRP A 140 4.49 8.94 -23.17
N ILE A 141 3.68 7.98 -22.70
CA ILE A 141 4.06 6.57 -22.65
C ILE A 141 3.81 5.92 -24.02
N LYS A 142 4.88 5.48 -24.69
CA LYS A 142 4.77 4.74 -25.97
C LYS A 142 4.22 3.33 -25.75
N PRO A 143 3.59 2.68 -26.75
CA PRO A 143 3.12 1.30 -26.63
C PRO A 143 4.20 0.32 -26.13
N GLN A 144 5.46 0.54 -26.51
CA GLN A 144 6.60 -0.28 -26.09
C GLN A 144 6.99 -0.05 -24.62
N GLN A 145 6.51 1.00 -23.97
CA GLN A 145 6.84 1.37 -22.60
C GLN A 145 5.70 1.04 -21.61
N THR A 146 4.60 0.45 -22.09
CA THR A 146 3.47 0.05 -21.24
C THR A 146 3.75 -1.29 -20.54
N MET A 147 2.88 -1.66 -19.60
CA MET A 147 2.87 -3.00 -19.03
C MET A 147 2.67 -4.04 -20.14
N ARG A 148 3.54 -5.04 -20.17
CA ARG A 148 3.52 -6.11 -21.17
C ARG A 148 3.25 -7.46 -20.51
N HIS A 149 2.74 -8.40 -21.29
CA HIS A 149 2.54 -9.78 -20.86
C HIS A 149 2.99 -10.72 -21.98
N VAL A 150 3.37 -11.94 -21.61
CA VAL A 150 3.73 -12.97 -22.59
C VAL A 150 2.46 -13.59 -23.18
N ARG A 151 2.47 -13.78 -24.49
CA ARG A 151 1.51 -14.60 -25.23
C ARG A 151 2.29 -15.61 -26.05
N SER A 152 1.68 -16.76 -26.25
CA SER A 152 2.22 -17.82 -27.11
C SER A 152 1.12 -18.33 -28.04
N ASN A 153 1.52 -18.70 -29.24
CA ASN A 153 0.72 -19.49 -30.15
C ASN A 153 1.49 -20.78 -30.44
N GLU A 154 0.79 -21.90 -30.50
CA GLU A 154 1.38 -23.22 -30.64
C GLU A 154 0.77 -23.93 -31.86
N ILE A 155 1.60 -24.69 -32.56
CA ILE A 155 1.17 -25.71 -33.50
C ILE A 155 1.79 -27.05 -33.12
N ARG A 156 1.08 -28.15 -33.38
CA ARG A 156 1.62 -29.51 -33.22
C ARG A 156 1.96 -30.09 -34.59
N VAL A 157 3.14 -30.70 -34.68
CA VAL A 157 3.66 -31.33 -35.91
C VAL A 157 4.11 -32.75 -35.62
N LYS A 158 3.93 -33.67 -36.57
CA LYS A 158 4.41 -35.06 -36.48
C LYS A 158 5.74 -35.18 -37.22
N GLY A 159 6.84 -35.36 -36.51
CA GLY A 159 8.16 -35.54 -37.14
C GLY A 159 8.42 -36.96 -37.67
N PRO A 160 9.53 -37.16 -38.40
CA PRO A 160 10.42 -36.12 -38.92
C PRO A 160 9.84 -35.47 -40.18
N GLN A 161 9.80 -34.13 -40.22
CA GLN A 161 9.41 -33.36 -41.42
C GLN A 161 10.09 -31.98 -41.42
N HIS A 162 10.34 -31.42 -42.61
CA HIS A 162 10.66 -30.01 -42.77
C HIS A 162 9.36 -29.22 -42.81
N ILE A 163 9.26 -28.16 -42.00
CA ILE A 163 8.09 -27.28 -41.96
C ILE A 163 8.49 -25.84 -42.26
N GLU A 164 7.81 -25.25 -43.22
CA GLU A 164 7.89 -23.82 -43.54
C GLU A 164 6.48 -23.25 -43.41
N THR A 165 6.24 -22.47 -42.36
CA THR A 165 4.92 -21.93 -42.07
C THR A 165 5.03 -20.63 -41.28
N THR A 166 3.98 -19.82 -41.34
CA THR A 166 3.84 -18.61 -40.54
C THR A 166 2.92 -18.90 -39.38
N LEU A 167 3.43 -18.76 -38.16
CA LEU A 167 2.59 -18.82 -36.96
C LEU A 167 1.71 -17.57 -36.91
N ALA A 168 0.43 -17.75 -36.56
CA ALA A 168 -0.45 -16.62 -36.34
C ALA A 168 0.16 -15.72 -35.25
N ALA A 169 0.16 -14.40 -35.45
CA ALA A 169 0.54 -13.44 -34.42
C ALA A 169 -0.69 -13.08 -33.56
N PRO A 170 -0.53 -12.87 -32.25
CA PRO A 170 -1.60 -12.26 -31.44
C PRO A 170 -1.99 -10.88 -31.99
N ASN A 171 -3.25 -10.47 -31.79
CA ASN A 171 -3.69 -9.13 -32.15
C ASN A 171 -2.99 -8.05 -31.31
N GLY A 172 -2.65 -6.92 -31.95
CA GLY A 172 -2.10 -5.74 -31.28
C GLY A 172 -0.59 -5.53 -31.53
N ALA A 173 0.04 -4.69 -30.69
CA ALA A 173 1.47 -4.44 -30.76
C ALA A 173 2.24 -5.64 -30.17
N VAL A 174 2.87 -6.44 -31.03
CA VAL A 174 3.62 -7.64 -30.66
C VAL A 174 5.11 -7.42 -30.88
N GLN A 175 5.92 -8.00 -30.01
CA GLN A 175 7.36 -8.13 -30.18
C GLN A 175 7.72 -9.60 -29.97
N ASP A 176 8.40 -10.20 -30.95
CA ASP A 176 8.85 -11.58 -30.83
C ASP A 176 9.91 -11.72 -29.73
N ILE A 177 9.79 -12.82 -28.98
CA ILE A 177 10.74 -13.19 -27.92
C ILE A 177 11.58 -14.37 -28.40
N ALA A 178 10.94 -15.49 -28.71
CA ALA A 178 11.58 -16.71 -29.17
C ALA A 178 10.59 -17.64 -29.87
N THR A 179 11.11 -18.45 -30.80
CA THR A 179 10.41 -19.62 -31.35
C THR A 179 11.06 -20.87 -30.78
N LEU A 180 10.27 -21.70 -30.09
CA LEU A 180 10.75 -22.93 -29.46
C LEU A 180 10.10 -24.14 -30.12
N ALA A 181 10.91 -25.16 -30.40
CA ALA A 181 10.45 -26.48 -30.84
C ALA A 181 10.99 -27.53 -29.86
N PHE A 182 10.10 -28.35 -29.31
CA PHE A 182 10.45 -29.38 -28.35
C PHE A 182 9.54 -30.61 -28.53
N PRO A 183 9.98 -31.82 -28.14
CA PRO A 183 9.12 -33.00 -28.15
C PRO A 183 7.93 -32.79 -27.22
N ALA A 184 6.70 -32.94 -27.74
CA ALA A 184 5.50 -32.84 -26.93
C ALA A 184 5.54 -33.89 -25.79
N PRO A 185 5.31 -33.50 -24.52
CA PRO A 185 5.17 -34.45 -23.42
C PRO A 185 4.07 -35.48 -23.70
N ALA A 186 4.22 -36.70 -23.18
CA ALA A 186 3.29 -37.80 -23.45
C ALA A 186 1.83 -37.51 -23.03
N ALA A 187 1.64 -36.68 -21.99
CA ALA A 187 0.34 -36.31 -21.45
C ALA A 187 0.02 -34.81 -21.63
N ASP A 188 0.61 -34.16 -22.63
CA ASP A 188 0.51 -32.70 -22.81
C ASP A 188 -0.91 -32.21 -23.16
N SER A 189 -1.72 -33.07 -23.78
CA SER A 189 -3.15 -32.80 -24.04
C SER A 189 -4.06 -33.19 -22.88
N ASP A 190 -3.51 -33.72 -21.78
CA ASP A 190 -4.30 -34.16 -20.65
C ASP A 190 -4.75 -32.97 -19.80
N SER A 191 -6.07 -32.80 -19.68
CA SER A 191 -6.67 -31.73 -18.89
C SER A 191 -7.05 -32.26 -17.52
N ILE A 192 -6.86 -31.45 -16.48
CA ILE A 192 -7.34 -31.77 -15.13
C ILE A 192 -8.86 -32.05 -15.11
N GLY A 193 -9.63 -31.47 -16.04
CA GLY A 193 -11.06 -31.75 -16.20
C GLY A 193 -11.39 -33.21 -16.52
N ASN A 194 -10.46 -33.96 -17.10
CA ASN A 194 -10.63 -35.38 -17.44
C ASN A 194 -10.51 -36.31 -16.22
N HIS A 195 -10.00 -35.82 -15.08
CA HIS A 195 -9.64 -36.63 -13.90
C HIS A 195 -10.67 -36.55 -12.77
N ALA A 196 -11.95 -36.34 -13.11
CA ALA A 196 -13.05 -36.22 -12.15
C ALA A 196 -12.72 -35.32 -10.93
N PRO A 197 -12.35 -34.05 -11.17
CA PRO A 197 -11.99 -33.13 -10.09
C PRO A 197 -13.13 -32.95 -9.09
N LYS A 198 -12.79 -32.91 -7.80
CA LYS A 198 -13.74 -32.63 -6.71
C LYS A 198 -13.72 -31.14 -6.38
N PHE A 199 -14.90 -30.52 -6.37
CA PHE A 199 -15.05 -29.09 -6.11
C PHE A 199 -15.66 -28.85 -4.72
N SER A 200 -15.04 -27.94 -3.96
CA SER A 200 -15.57 -27.44 -2.70
C SER A 200 -15.68 -25.92 -2.78
N GLY A 201 -16.91 -25.40 -2.91
CA GLY A 201 -17.12 -23.95 -2.98
C GLY A 201 -18.36 -23.51 -3.73
N GLY A 202 -19.53 -24.13 -3.52
CA GLY A 202 -20.79 -23.70 -4.15
C GLY A 202 -21.07 -24.32 -5.52
N ALA A 203 -22.29 -24.12 -6.03
CA ALA A 203 -22.77 -24.70 -7.29
C ALA A 203 -22.17 -23.99 -8.51
N GLY A 204 -21.85 -24.75 -9.56
CA GLY A 204 -21.40 -24.20 -10.85
C GLY A 204 -19.89 -24.04 -10.99
N LEU A 205 -19.07 -24.48 -10.02
CA LEU A 205 -17.61 -24.44 -10.12
C LEU A 205 -17.06 -25.46 -11.12
N GLU A 206 -17.77 -26.57 -11.35
CA GLU A 206 -17.43 -27.59 -12.33
C GLU A 206 -17.29 -27.03 -13.75
N ARG A 207 -18.00 -25.94 -14.02
CA ARG A 207 -17.94 -25.20 -15.28
C ARG A 207 -16.60 -24.53 -15.54
N LEU A 208 -15.80 -24.26 -14.50
CA LEU A 208 -14.46 -23.69 -14.67
C LEU A 208 -13.45 -24.72 -15.22
N PHE A 209 -13.85 -26.00 -15.30
CA PHE A 209 -13.00 -27.13 -15.69
C PHE A 209 -13.59 -27.92 -16.86
N ASP A 210 -14.60 -27.37 -17.56
CA ASP A 210 -15.28 -28.00 -18.69
C ASP A 210 -14.48 -27.96 -20.01
N GLY A 211 -13.35 -27.24 -20.02
CA GLY A 211 -12.50 -27.07 -21.19
C GLY A 211 -12.95 -25.98 -22.16
N ASP A 212 -14.06 -25.30 -21.91
CA ASP A 212 -14.51 -24.15 -22.70
C ASP A 212 -14.01 -22.83 -22.08
N ARG A 213 -13.11 -22.15 -22.81
CA ARG A 213 -12.52 -20.87 -22.39
C ARG A 213 -13.53 -19.72 -22.37
N ASN A 214 -14.72 -19.91 -22.94
CA ASN A 214 -15.81 -18.94 -22.91
C ASN A 214 -16.75 -19.14 -21.72
N THR A 215 -16.64 -20.27 -21.02
CA THR A 215 -17.47 -20.55 -19.84
C THR A 215 -17.17 -19.56 -18.72
N LYS A 216 -18.24 -19.08 -18.08
CA LYS A 216 -18.19 -18.19 -16.93
C LYS A 216 -18.85 -18.87 -15.74
N GLY A 217 -18.19 -18.83 -14.60
CA GLY A 217 -18.75 -19.25 -13.32
C GLY A 217 -18.91 -18.05 -12.39
N ALA A 218 -20.02 -18.01 -11.65
CA ALA A 218 -20.13 -17.07 -10.54
C ALA A 218 -19.25 -17.56 -9.40
N ILE A 219 -18.35 -16.71 -8.91
CA ILE A 219 -17.64 -16.99 -7.65
C ILE A 219 -18.70 -16.81 -6.54
N PRO A 220 -18.90 -17.81 -5.65
CA PRO A 220 -19.85 -17.66 -4.56
C PRO A 220 -19.53 -16.42 -3.74
N GLY A 221 -20.56 -15.74 -3.24
CA GLY A 221 -20.37 -14.64 -2.30
C GLY A 221 -19.50 -15.08 -1.12
N GLY A 222 -18.46 -14.30 -0.82
CA GLY A 222 -17.67 -14.49 0.40
C GLY A 222 -18.55 -14.32 1.63
N ARG A 223 -18.28 -15.13 2.67
CA ARG A 223 -18.89 -14.93 3.99
C ARG A 223 -18.33 -13.68 4.66
#